data_AF-A0A3D2HPH1-F1
#
_entry.id   AF-A0A3D2HPH1-F1
#
_cell.length_a   1.000
_cell.length_b   1.000
_cell.length_c   1.000
_cell.angle_alpha   90.00
_cell.angle_beta   90.00
_cell.angle_gamma   90.00
#
_symmetry.space_group_name_H-M   'P 1'
#
loop_
_entity.id
_entity.type
_entity.pdbx_description
1 polymer ?
#
loop_
_entity_poly.entity_id
_entity_poly.type
_entity_poly.pdbx_seq_one_letter_code
_entity_poly.pdbx_strand_id
1 'polypeptide(L)'
;TPSDEKALDRYEGYPNFYYKKDIKLQYKGIRTGKRRTINAFAYIMHEDRSIGVPSIYYMKTCLDGYDTFYFDKQILLNAYKNSMEMCENEK
;
A
#
# COMPACT_ATOMS: atom_id res chain seq x y z
N THR A 1 0.02 -1.82 19.35
CA THR A 1 -0.87 -1.67 20.52
C THR A 1 -2.08 -0.83 20.13
N PRO A 2 -3.15 -0.76 20.93
CA PRO A 2 -4.28 0.13 20.62
C PRO A 2 -3.89 1.62 20.49
N SER A 3 -2.81 2.04 21.17
CA SER A 3 -2.28 3.40 21.04
C SER A 3 -1.61 3.63 19.69
N ASP A 4 -0.82 2.67 19.23
CA ASP A 4 -0.14 2.76 17.91
C ASP A 4 -1.17 2.80 16.78
N GLU A 5 -2.26 2.02 16.90
CA GLU A 5 -3.33 2.04 15.90
C GLU A 5 -4.03 3.40 15.84
N LYS A 6 -4.33 4.03 16.98
CA LYS A 6 -4.89 5.39 17.01
C LYS A 6 -3.96 6.45 16.40
N ALA A 7 -2.65 6.27 16.54
CA ALA A 7 -1.67 7.14 15.92
C ALA A 7 -1.67 6.97 14.39
N LEU A 8 -1.76 5.73 13.90
CA LEU A 8 -1.93 5.42 12.49
C LEU A 8 -3.26 5.98 11.94
N ASP A 9 -4.38 5.83 12.66
CA ASP A 9 -5.68 6.38 12.26
C ASP A 9 -5.58 7.88 11.98
N ARG A 10 -4.86 8.62 12.84
CA ARG A 10 -4.63 10.06 12.66
C ARG A 10 -3.72 10.35 11.47
N TYR A 11 -2.64 9.58 11.30
CA TYR A 11 -1.68 9.77 10.22
C TYR A 11 -2.32 9.54 8.83
N GLU A 12 -3.13 8.49 8.72
CA GLU A 12 -3.82 8.11 7.47
C GLU A 12 -5.09 8.94 7.21
N GLY A 13 -5.49 9.79 8.17
CA GLY A 13 -6.72 10.59 8.06
C GLY A 13 -7.99 9.73 8.07
N TYR A 14 -7.97 8.61 8.78
CA TYR A 14 -9.13 7.72 8.93
C TYR A 14 -10.27 8.44 9.67
N PRO A 15 -11.54 8.29 9.22
CA PRO A 15 -11.99 7.53 8.05
C PRO A 15 -12.12 8.36 6.76
N ASN A 16 -11.74 9.64 6.77
CA ASN A 16 -12.10 10.57 5.69
C ASN A 16 -11.26 10.39 4.42
N PHE A 17 -9.95 10.17 4.55
CA PHE A 17 -9.06 9.96 3.40
C PHE A 17 -8.92 8.48 3.05
N TYR A 18 -8.73 7.64 4.07
CA TYR A 18 -8.59 6.20 3.93
C TYR A 18 -9.53 5.47 4.89
N TYR A 19 -10.08 4.34 4.45
CA TYR A 19 -10.82 3.42 5.30
C TYR A 19 -9.97 2.20 5.68
N LYS A 20 -10.29 1.55 6.80
CA LYS A 20 -9.61 0.33 7.26
C LYS A 20 -10.30 -0.92 6.72
N LYS A 21 -9.51 -1.88 6.24
CA LYS A 21 -10.00 -3.17 5.75
C LYS A 21 -9.18 -4.32 6.29
N ASP A 22 -9.85 -5.31 6.87
CA ASP A 22 -9.22 -6.56 7.27
C ASP A 22 -8.89 -7.42 6.03
N ILE A 23 -7.69 -8.00 6.03
CA ILE A 23 -7.15 -8.83 4.96
C ILE A 23 -6.56 -10.09 5.56
N LYS A 24 -6.96 -11.24 5.01
CA LYS A 24 -6.35 -12.53 5.33
C LYS A 24 -5.14 -12.74 4.45
N LEU A 25 -3.94 -12.77 5.04
CA LEU A 25 -2.67 -12.83 4.34
C LEU A 25 -1.95 -14.14 4.63
N GLN A 26 -1.35 -14.73 3.60
CA GLN A 26 -0.37 -15.80 3.75
C GLN A 26 1.03 -15.25 3.56
N TYR A 27 1.93 -15.48 4.51
CA TYR A 27 3.32 -15.05 4.41
C TYR A 27 4.29 -16.15 4.82
N LYS A 28 5.54 -16.05 4.33
CA LYS A 28 6.65 -16.91 4.72
C LYS A 28 7.47 -16.18 5.80
N GLY A 29 7.56 -16.76 7.00
CA GLY A 29 8.33 -16.14 8.08
C GLY A 29 9.82 -16.07 7.75
N ILE A 30 10.42 -14.88 7.84
CA ILE A 30 11.83 -14.64 7.44
C ILE A 30 12.81 -15.49 8.26
N ARG A 31 12.57 -15.65 9.56
CA ARG A 31 13.45 -16.43 10.46
C ARG A 31 13.23 -17.94 10.39
N THR A 32 12.00 -18.39 10.15
CA THR A 32 11.62 -19.81 10.31
C THR A 32 11.31 -20.52 8.99
N GLY A 33 11.16 -19.78 7.89
CA GLY A 33 10.74 -20.31 6.59
C GLY A 33 9.30 -20.85 6.53
N LYS A 34 8.58 -20.91 7.66
CA LYS A 34 7.23 -21.47 7.73
C LYS A 34 6.21 -20.54 7.08
N ARG A 35 5.29 -21.11 6.32
CA ARG A 35 4.11 -20.39 5.81
C ARG A 35 3.08 -20.28 6.93
N ARG A 36 2.50 -19.09 7.08
CA ARG A 36 1.46 -18.81 8.09
C ARG A 36 0.36 -17.99 7.44
N THR A 37 -0.86 -18.20 7.93
CA THR A 37 -2.01 -17.37 7.59
C THR A 37 -2.34 -16.49 8.78
N ILE A 38 -2.49 -15.19 8.55
CA ILE A 38 -2.86 -14.20 9.58
C ILE A 38 -4.00 -13.32 9.08
N ASN A 39 -4.69 -12.68 10.01
CA ASN A 39 -5.51 -11.52 9.72
C ASN A 39 -4.66 -10.28 10.00
N ALA A 40 -4.57 -9.40 9.02
CA ALA A 40 -4.00 -8.07 9.13
C ALA A 40 -5.06 -7.05 8.68
N PHE A 41 -4.77 -5.76 8.80
CA PHE A 41 -5.58 -4.73 8.17
C PHE A 41 -4.71 -3.80 7.34
N ALA A 42 -5.32 -3.11 6.39
CA ALA A 42 -4.69 -2.05 5.60
C ALA A 42 -5.60 -0.82 5.51
N TYR A 43 -4.99 0.33 5.27
CA TYR A 43 -5.69 1.56 4.91
C TYR A 43 -5.81 1.63 3.39
N ILE A 44 -7.03 1.83 2.90
CA ILE A 44 -7.35 1.89 1.48
C ILE A 44 -8.01 3.23 1.20
N MET A 45 -7.50 3.93 0.19
CA MET A 45 -8.10 5.19 -0.26
C MET A 45 -9.48 4.87 -0.80
N HIS A 46 -10.48 5.71 -0.50
CA HIS A 46 -11.84 5.53 -1.03
C HIS A 46 -11.81 5.40 -2.56
N GLU A 47 -12.50 4.39 -3.09
CA GLU A 47 -12.43 4.04 -4.52
C GLU A 47 -13.19 5.01 -5.43
N ASP A 48 -13.95 5.94 -4.86
CA ASP A 48 -14.64 7.02 -5.57
C ASP A 48 -13.70 8.21 -5.90
N ARG A 49 -12.45 8.18 -5.42
CA ARG A 49 -11.44 9.19 -5.72
C ARG A 49 -10.89 8.99 -7.14
N SER A 50 -10.73 10.10 -7.87
CA SER A 50 -10.12 10.12 -9.20
C SER A 50 -8.70 9.55 -9.18
N ILE A 51 -8.30 8.88 -10.26
CA ILE A 51 -6.96 8.33 -10.37
C ILE A 51 -5.94 9.46 -10.56
N GLY A 52 -4.87 9.41 -9.75
CA GLY A 52 -3.73 10.32 -9.84
C GLY A 52 -2.45 9.58 -10.17
N VAL A 53 -1.56 10.25 -10.91
CA VAL A 53 -0.19 9.77 -11.12
C VAL A 53 0.67 10.18 -9.92
N PRO A 54 1.30 9.24 -9.20
CA PRO A 54 2.12 9.58 -8.05
C PRO A 54 3.37 10.36 -8.48
N SER A 55 3.86 11.22 -7.61
CA SER A 55 5.09 11.99 -7.90
C SER A 55 6.33 11.09 -7.92
N ILE A 56 7.37 11.53 -8.64
CA ILE A 56 8.66 10.84 -8.68
C ILE A 56 9.26 10.67 -7.27
N TYR A 57 9.11 11.69 -6.42
CA TYR A 57 9.59 11.62 -5.04
C TYR A 57 8.88 10.52 -4.24
N TYR A 58 7.55 10.44 -4.34
CA TYR A 58 6.77 9.37 -3.71
C TYR A 58 7.18 7.98 -4.22
N MET A 59 7.34 7.85 -5.54
CA MET A 59 7.80 6.61 -6.16
C MET A 59 9.17 6.18 -5.67
N LYS A 60 10.11 7.12 -5.48
CA LYS A 60 11.44 6.83 -4.95
C LYS A 60 11.37 6.26 -3.54
N THR A 61 10.58 6.87 -2.65
CA THR A 61 10.38 6.36 -1.28
C THR A 61 9.80 4.93 -1.27
N CYS A 62 8.82 4.65 -2.14
CA CYS A 62 8.28 3.29 -2.26
C CYS A 62 9.33 2.30 -2.79
N LEU A 63 10.14 2.69 -3.77
CA LEU A 63 11.21 1.84 -4.32
C LEU A 63 12.29 1.53 -3.28
N ASP A 64 12.68 2.51 -2.46
CA ASP A 64 13.63 2.30 -1.35
C ASP A 64 13.11 1.26 -0.35
N GLY A 65 11.80 1.28 -0.08
CA GLY A 65 11.12 0.25 0.71
C GLY A 65 11.15 -1.13 0.05
N TYR A 66 10.83 -1.22 -1.24
CA TYR A 66 10.90 -2.47 -2.00
C TYR A 66 12.31 -3.07 -1.97
N ASP A 67 13.35 -2.23 -2.12
CA ASP A 67 14.74 -2.66 -2.05
C ASP A 67 15.12 -3.16 -0.66
N THR A 68 14.70 -2.44 0.39
CA THR A 68 14.96 -2.82 1.78
C THR A 68 14.38 -4.19 2.13
N PHE A 69 13.20 -4.51 1.58
CA PHE A 69 12.50 -5.78 1.84
C PHE A 69 12.67 -6.84 0.75
N TYR A 70 13.52 -6.59 -0.25
CA TYR A 70 13.78 -7.48 -1.39
C TYR A 70 12.51 -7.87 -2.17
N PHE A 71 11.57 -6.93 -2.32
CA PHE A 71 10.37 -7.12 -3.11
C PHE A 71 10.61 -6.88 -4.60
N ASP A 72 9.79 -7.52 -5.43
CA ASP A 72 9.86 -7.33 -6.89
C ASP A 72 9.36 -5.93 -7.27
N LYS A 73 10.29 -5.06 -7.63
CA LYS A 73 10.03 -3.68 -8.06
C LYS A 73 9.17 -3.59 -9.30
N GLN A 74 9.10 -4.63 -10.15
CA GLN A 74 8.25 -4.61 -11.34
C GLN A 74 6.77 -4.46 -11.00
N ILE A 75 6.33 -4.97 -9.85
CA ILE A 75 4.95 -4.80 -9.37
C ILE A 75 4.63 -3.31 -9.21
N LEU A 76 5.52 -2.56 -8.57
CA LEU A 76 5.34 -1.12 -8.33
C LEU A 76 5.45 -0.31 -9.64
N LEU A 77 6.40 -0.66 -10.51
CA LEU A 77 6.57 0.02 -11.81
C LEU A 77 5.38 -0.21 -12.75
N ASN A 78 4.78 -1.40 -12.73
CA ASN A 78 3.57 -1.68 -13.49
C ASN A 78 2.36 -0.92 -12.95
N ALA A 79 2.21 -0.82 -11.62
CA ALA A 79 1.15 -0.01 -11.02
C ALA A 79 1.28 1.48 -11.39
N TYR A 80 2.51 2.00 -11.47
CA TYR A 80 2.77 3.36 -11.94
C TYR A 80 2.34 3.58 -13.39
N LYS A 81 2.72 2.66 -14.29
CA LYS A 81 2.29 2.70 -15.71
C LYS A 81 0.77 2.69 -15.83
N ASN A 82 0.10 1.78 -15.12
CA ASN A 82 -1.36 1.71 -15.12
C ASN A 82 -1.98 3.03 -14.64
N SER A 83 -1.41 3.68 -13.63
CA SER A 83 -1.91 4.98 -13.14
C SER A 83 -1.79 6.08 -14.18
N MET A 84 -0.72 6.09 -14.98
CA MET A 84 -0.55 7.03 -16.10
C MET A 84 -1.61 6.78 -17.19
N GLU A 85 -1.76 5.52 -17.62
CA GLU A 85 -2.73 5.13 -18.65
C GLU A 85 -4.17 5.44 -18.22
N MET A 86 -4.54 5.15 -16.98
CA MET A 86 -5.89 5.43 -16.46
C MET A 86 -6.16 6.94 -16.35
N CYS A 87 -5.19 7.73 -15.88
CA CYS A 87 -5.34 9.18 -15.79
C CYS A 87 -5.42 9.86 -17.17
N GLU A 88 -4.81 9.28 -18.21
CA GLU A 88 -4.98 9.73 -19.59
C GLU A 88 -6.38 9.41 -20.13
N ASN A 89 -6.93 8.23 -19.80
CA ASN A 89 -8.25 7.79 -20.25
C ASN A 89 -9.43 8.48 -19.52
N GLU A 90 -9.20 9.10 -18.36
CA GLU A 90 -10.20 9.88 -17.61
C GLU A 90 -10.32 11.35 -18.10
N LYS A 91 -9.50 11.78 -19.07
CA LYS A 91 -9.56 13.12 -19.68
C LYS A 91 -10.44 13.17 -20.92
#